data_AF-A0A661QGH8-F1
#
_entry.id   AF-A0A661QGH8-F1
#
_cell.length_a   1.000
_cell.length_b   1.000
_cell.length_c   1.000
_cell.angle_alpha   90.00
_cell.angle_beta   90.00
_cell.angle_gamma   90.00
#
_symmetry.space_group_name_H-M   'P 1'
#
loop_
_entity.id
_entity.type
_entity.pdbx_description
1 polymer ?
#
loop_
_entity_poly.entity_id
_entity_poly.type
_entity_poly.pdbx_seq_one_letter_code
_entity_poly.pdbx_strand_id
1 'polypeptide(L)'
;MIRTNVVLLEPDKEQEEVLKELGDACAVEWNVINYERRQVYHNGGYIMEFKNERERWIWLAGIIDCEGGLWIEKFKVPWRRGIAYKPLLSISNTNRQFLQTIKRVIGHGYIRELPHRNDNWKEQYELCVTANGIRNIVPNILPFLVIKRQQALLIIEAVELTGKIGKTPPHLRTVERLQPYYNKLEEIYLKIKELNRRGR
;
A
#
# COMPACT_ATOMS: atom_id res chain seq x y z
N MET A 1 -37.49 -16.69 7.72
CA MET A 1 -36.04 -16.43 7.93
C MET A 1 -35.30 -17.70 7.52
N ILE A 2 -34.72 -17.73 6.31
CA ILE A 2 -34.04 -18.92 5.80
C ILE A 2 -32.68 -19.00 6.49
N ARG A 3 -32.46 -20.04 7.31
CA ARG A 3 -31.15 -20.30 7.92
C ARG A 3 -30.26 -20.90 6.83
N THR A 4 -29.18 -20.22 6.48
CA THR A 4 -28.17 -20.77 5.59
C THR A 4 -27.50 -21.96 6.29
N ASN A 5 -27.73 -23.18 5.79
CA ASN A 5 -26.98 -24.35 6.23
C ASN A 5 -25.57 -24.25 5.63
N VAL A 6 -24.58 -23.99 6.50
CA VAL A 6 -23.17 -24.06 6.13
C VAL A 6 -22.74 -25.51 6.36
N VAL A 7 -22.48 -26.24 5.28
CA VAL A 7 -21.90 -27.59 5.33
C VAL A 7 -20.40 -27.44 5.07
N LEU A 8 -19.57 -27.85 6.03
CA LEU A 8 -18.15 -28.01 5.79
C LEU A 8 -17.97 -29.26 4.92
N LEU A 9 -17.53 -29.09 3.68
CA LEU A 9 -17.13 -30.19 2.82
C LEU A 9 -15.64 -30.43 3.07
N GLU A 10 -15.31 -31.59 3.65
CA GLU A 10 -13.93 -32.06 3.69
C GLU A 10 -13.61 -32.79 2.38
N PRO A 11 -12.47 -32.50 1.75
CA PRO A 11 -12.09 -33.20 0.52
C PRO A 11 -11.90 -34.70 0.81
N ASP A 12 -12.35 -35.55 -0.11
CA ASP A 12 -12.02 -36.97 -0.06
C ASP A 12 -10.56 -37.23 -0.43
N LYS A 13 -10.07 -38.46 -0.22
CA LYS A 13 -8.66 -38.81 -0.48
C LYS A 13 -8.23 -38.57 -1.93
N GLU A 14 -9.12 -38.80 -2.90
CA GLU A 14 -8.82 -38.59 -4.31
C GLU A 14 -8.69 -37.09 -4.60
N GLN A 15 -9.58 -36.28 -4.02
CA GLN A 15 -9.50 -34.82 -4.08
C GLN A 15 -8.24 -34.27 -3.40
N GLU A 16 -7.82 -34.84 -2.26
CA GLU A 16 -6.57 -34.47 -1.60
C GLU A 16 -5.34 -34.79 -2.47
N GLU A 17 -5.30 -35.96 -3.10
CA GLU A 17 -4.22 -36.34 -4.03
C GLU A 17 -4.17 -35.39 -5.24
N VAL A 18 -5.32 -35.11 -5.86
CA VAL A 18 -5.40 -34.16 -6.98
C VAL A 18 -4.96 -32.75 -6.56
N LEU A 19 -5.38 -32.27 -5.39
CA LEU A 19 -4.94 -30.97 -4.87
C LEU A 19 -3.43 -30.92 -4.64
N LYS A 20 -2.83 -32.01 -4.15
CA LYS A 20 -1.40 -32.12 -3.94
C LYS A 20 -0.64 -32.11 -5.26
N GLU A 21 -1.08 -32.88 -6.25
CA GLU A 21 -0.49 -32.89 -7.59
C GLU A 21 -0.57 -31.51 -8.26
N LEU A 22 -1.72 -30.83 -8.15
CA LEU A 22 -1.87 -29.47 -8.65
C LEU A 22 -0.94 -28.49 -7.92
N GLY A 23 -0.80 -28.63 -6.60
CA GLY A 23 0.12 -27.83 -5.79
C GLY A 23 1.57 -28.01 -6.21
N ASP A 24 2.00 -29.26 -6.43
CA ASP A 24 3.34 -29.60 -6.89
C ASP A 24 3.60 -29.06 -8.31
N ALA A 25 2.64 -29.24 -9.23
CA ALA A 25 2.72 -28.69 -10.58
C ALA A 25 2.84 -27.14 -10.56
N CYS A 26 2.02 -26.47 -9.75
CA CYS A 26 2.10 -25.02 -9.57
C CYS A 26 3.46 -24.60 -9.01
N ALA A 27 4.03 -25.34 -8.06
CA ALA A 27 5.33 -25.04 -7.48
C ALA A 27 6.46 -25.18 -8.50
N VAL A 28 6.41 -26.21 -9.36
CA VAL A 28 7.39 -26.41 -10.45
C VAL A 28 7.33 -25.25 -11.45
N GLU A 29 6.15 -24.89 -11.95
CA GLU A 29 5.99 -23.77 -12.89
C GLU A 29 6.46 -22.45 -12.26
N TRP A 30 6.09 -22.21 -11.00
CA TRP A 30 6.50 -21.03 -10.25
C TRP A 30 8.02 -20.94 -10.14
N ASN A 31 8.71 -22.05 -9.88
CA ASN A 31 10.16 -22.09 -9.76
C ASN A 31 10.85 -21.76 -11.09
N VAL A 32 10.40 -22.33 -12.21
CA VAL A 32 10.96 -22.06 -13.53
C VAL A 32 10.80 -20.59 -13.90
N ILE A 33 9.58 -20.08 -13.80
CA ILE A 33 9.26 -18.68 -14.15
C ILE A 33 10.06 -17.71 -13.25
N ASN A 34 10.16 -17.98 -11.95
CA ASN A 34 10.91 -17.11 -11.06
C ASN A 34 12.42 -17.20 -11.23
N TYR A 35 12.94 -18.35 -11.65
CA TYR A 35 14.35 -18.48 -11.98
C TYR A 35 14.70 -17.54 -13.14
N GLU A 36 13.93 -17.58 -14.23
CA GLU A 36 14.12 -16.71 -15.40
C GLU A 36 13.99 -15.23 -15.02
N ARG A 37 12.92 -14.87 -14.30
CA ARG A 37 12.71 -13.49 -13.79
C ARG A 37 13.87 -13.02 -12.92
N ARG A 38 14.40 -13.90 -12.06
CA ARG A 38 15.54 -13.61 -11.19
C ARG A 38 16.81 -13.38 -12.01
N GLN A 39 17.10 -14.21 -13.00
CA GLN A 39 18.25 -14.02 -13.89
C GLN A 39 18.18 -12.65 -14.57
N VAL A 40 17.03 -12.31 -15.14
CA VAL A 40 16.91 -11.03 -15.84
C VAL A 40 16.93 -9.84 -14.89
N TYR A 41 16.34 -9.96 -13.71
CA TYR A 41 16.45 -8.93 -12.66
C TYR A 41 17.91 -8.65 -12.30
N HIS A 42 18.72 -9.68 -12.08
CA HIS A 42 20.14 -9.52 -11.75
C HIS A 42 20.96 -8.99 -12.94
N ASN A 43 20.54 -9.29 -14.16
CA ASN A 43 21.14 -8.75 -15.38
C ASN A 43 20.64 -7.34 -15.73
N GLY A 44 19.88 -6.68 -14.84
CA GLY A 44 19.38 -5.32 -15.02
C GLY A 44 18.21 -5.19 -16.00
N GLY A 45 17.71 -6.31 -16.52
CA GLY A 45 16.52 -6.33 -17.37
C GLY A 45 15.25 -6.14 -16.57
N TYR A 46 14.21 -5.67 -17.26
CA TYR A 46 12.88 -5.48 -16.69
C TYR A 46 11.97 -6.60 -17.18
N ILE A 47 11.56 -7.48 -16.28
CA ILE A 47 10.53 -8.50 -16.55
C ILE A 47 9.42 -8.32 -15.55
N MET A 48 8.56 -7.34 -15.80
CA MET A 48 7.25 -7.30 -15.19
C MET A 48 6.23 -7.12 -16.29
N GLU A 49 5.82 -8.26 -16.84
CA GLU A 49 4.68 -8.36 -17.73
C GLU A 49 3.49 -8.85 -16.92
N PHE A 50 2.42 -8.06 -16.93
CA PHE A 50 1.14 -8.44 -16.34
C PHE A 50 0.19 -8.77 -17.47
N LYS A 51 -0.54 -9.89 -17.37
CA LYS A 51 -1.52 -10.30 -18.38
C LYS A 51 -2.64 -9.26 -18.54
N ASN A 52 -2.97 -8.56 -17.45
CA ASN A 52 -3.95 -7.49 -17.42
C ASN A 52 -3.73 -6.56 -16.20
N GLU A 53 -4.51 -5.48 -16.13
CA GLU A 53 -4.41 -4.52 -15.02
C GLU A 53 -4.79 -5.12 -13.66
N ARG A 54 -5.70 -6.10 -13.62
CA ARG A 54 -6.12 -6.74 -12.37
C ARG A 54 -4.95 -7.46 -11.72
N GLU A 55 -4.16 -8.20 -12.50
CA GLU A 55 -2.95 -8.87 -12.02
C GLU A 55 -1.92 -7.88 -11.46
N ARG A 56 -1.72 -6.74 -12.15
CA ARG A 56 -0.87 -5.64 -11.66
C ARG A 56 -1.32 -5.14 -10.28
N TRP A 57 -2.63 -4.95 -10.08
CA TRP A 57 -3.16 -4.46 -8.80
C TRP A 57 -3.12 -5.50 -7.69
N ILE A 58 -3.34 -6.78 -7.99
CA ILE A 58 -3.17 -7.89 -7.04
C ILE A 58 -1.72 -7.96 -6.57
N TRP A 59 -0.78 -7.93 -7.52
CA TRP A 59 0.65 -7.95 -7.23
C TRP A 59 1.06 -6.77 -6.32
N LEU A 60 0.61 -5.56 -6.64
CA LEU A 60 0.89 -4.37 -5.84
C LEU A 60 0.26 -4.44 -4.44
N ALA A 61 -0.96 -4.97 -4.32
CA ALA A 61 -1.63 -5.14 -3.03
C ALA A 61 -0.83 -6.04 -2.10
N GLY A 62 -0.30 -7.17 -2.60
CA GLY A 62 0.55 -8.07 -1.83
C GLY A 62 1.83 -7.40 -1.33
N ILE A 63 2.48 -6.59 -2.17
CA ILE A 63 3.66 -5.82 -1.75
C ILE A 63 3.31 -4.82 -0.66
N ILE A 64 2.18 -4.11 -0.79
CA ILE A 64 1.77 -3.10 0.18
C ILE A 64 1.40 -3.74 1.52
N ASP A 65 0.77 -4.91 1.53
CA ASP A 65 0.46 -5.63 2.78
C ASP A 65 1.73 -6.09 3.52
N CYS A 66 2.79 -6.45 2.80
CA CYS A 66 4.04 -6.95 3.39
C CYS A 66 5.04 -5.83 3.72
N GLU A 67 5.45 -5.06 2.72
CA GLU A 67 6.54 -4.06 2.80
C GLU A 67 6.01 -2.62 2.87
N GLY A 68 4.71 -2.45 2.66
CA GLY A 68 4.09 -1.13 2.59
C GLY A 68 3.65 -0.56 3.94
N GLY A 69 3.52 0.76 3.97
CA GLY A 69 2.91 1.50 5.07
C GLY A 69 1.91 2.52 4.54
N LEU A 70 0.77 2.61 5.21
CA LEU A 70 -0.27 3.61 4.99
C LEU A 70 -0.41 4.44 6.26
N TRP A 71 -0.14 5.74 6.17
CA TRP A 71 -0.23 6.63 7.34
C TRP A 71 -0.51 8.08 7.00
N ILE A 72 -0.72 8.90 8.04
CA ILE A 72 -0.87 10.34 7.93
C ILE A 72 0.28 11.01 8.68
N GLU A 73 1.02 11.87 7.99
CA GLU A 73 2.01 12.75 8.59
C GLU A 73 1.31 14.01 9.11
N LYS A 74 1.54 14.35 10.38
CA LYS A 74 1.01 15.53 11.07
C LYS A 74 2.15 16.49 11.35
N PHE A 75 2.09 17.72 10.83
CA PHE A 75 3.18 18.70 10.96
C PHE A 75 2.69 20.13 11.13
N LYS A 76 3.50 20.97 11.79
CA LYS A 76 3.29 22.42 11.85
C LYS A 76 3.84 23.08 10.59
N VAL A 77 3.20 24.17 10.21
CA VAL A 77 3.38 24.83 8.93
C VAL A 77 3.78 26.28 9.22
N PRO A 78 5.01 26.70 8.90
CA PRO A 78 5.54 27.98 9.39
C PRO A 78 4.72 29.21 8.96
N TRP A 79 4.19 29.19 7.74
CA TRP A 79 3.52 30.32 7.09
C TRP A 79 1.99 30.33 7.25
N ARG A 80 1.42 29.40 8.02
CA ARG A 80 -0.02 29.42 8.35
C ARG A 80 -0.23 28.99 9.79
N ARG A 81 -1.16 29.65 10.48
CA ARG A 81 -1.58 29.18 11.81
C ARG A 81 -2.21 27.79 11.67
N GLY A 82 -1.76 26.85 12.49
CA GLY A 82 -2.39 25.52 12.61
C GLY A 82 -1.52 24.34 12.18
N ILE A 83 -2.19 23.19 12.03
CA ILE A 83 -1.58 21.89 11.77
C ILE A 83 -1.96 21.42 10.35
N ALA A 84 -1.02 20.76 9.70
CA ALA A 84 -1.18 20.10 8.42
C ALA A 84 -1.28 18.59 8.59
N TYR A 85 -2.06 17.95 7.73
CA TYR A 85 -2.12 16.49 7.60
C TYR A 85 -1.78 16.12 6.17
N LYS A 86 -0.94 15.10 6.00
CA LYS A 86 -0.52 14.60 4.70
C LYS A 86 -0.64 13.08 4.68
N PRO A 87 -1.65 12.53 3.97
CA PRO A 87 -1.74 11.11 3.71
C PRO A 87 -0.56 10.65 2.86
N LEU A 88 0.02 9.50 3.24
CA LEU A 88 1.18 8.90 2.62
C LEU A 88 0.97 7.39 2.48
N LEU A 89 1.43 6.88 1.35
CA LEU A 89 1.73 5.47 1.14
C LEU A 89 3.25 5.40 0.96
N SER A 90 3.92 4.48 1.63
CA SER A 90 5.30 4.15 1.28
C SER A 90 5.55 2.65 1.20
N ILE A 91 6.66 2.32 0.56
CA ILE A 91 7.24 0.98 0.54
C ILE A 91 8.73 1.17 0.82
N SER A 92 9.24 0.54 1.89
CA SER A 92 10.65 0.66 2.29
C SER A 92 11.38 -0.65 2.04
N ASN A 93 12.59 -0.60 1.50
CA ASN A 93 13.39 -1.80 1.25
C ASN A 93 14.89 -1.47 1.18
N THR A 94 15.77 -2.45 1.40
CA THR A 94 17.23 -2.30 1.20
C THR A 94 17.63 -2.43 -0.27
N ASN A 95 16.73 -2.97 -1.11
CA ASN A 95 16.95 -3.10 -2.54
C ASN A 95 16.33 -1.94 -3.32
N ARG A 96 17.17 -0.95 -3.69
CA ARG A 96 16.73 0.23 -4.46
C ARG A 96 16.15 -0.13 -5.83
N GLN A 97 16.71 -1.14 -6.50
CA GLN A 97 16.26 -1.55 -7.84
C GLN A 97 14.83 -2.11 -7.79
N PHE A 98 14.47 -2.83 -6.73
CA PHE A 98 13.10 -3.29 -6.50
C PHE A 98 12.11 -2.12 -6.38
N LEU A 99 12.46 -1.08 -5.61
CA LEU A 99 11.64 0.13 -5.51
C LEU A 99 11.52 0.89 -6.84
N GLN A 100 12.59 0.92 -7.64
CA GLN A 100 12.55 1.49 -8.99
C GLN A 100 11.59 0.72 -9.90
N THR A 101 11.58 -0.61 -9.84
CA THR A 101 10.62 -1.45 -10.55
C THR A 101 9.20 -1.12 -10.14
N ILE A 102 8.90 -1.07 -8.83
CA ILE A 102 7.56 -0.70 -8.35
C ILE A 102 7.17 0.70 -8.85
N LYS A 103 8.07 1.69 -8.73
CA LYS A 103 7.84 3.06 -9.20
C LYS A 103 7.48 3.10 -10.70
N ARG A 104 8.17 2.33 -11.53
CA ARG A 104 7.87 2.22 -12.98
C ARG A 104 6.50 1.61 -13.21
N VAL A 105 6.15 0.55 -12.49
CA VAL A 105 4.84 -0.11 -12.59
C VAL A 105 3.69 0.83 -12.20
N ILE A 106 3.84 1.61 -11.14
CA ILE A 106 2.76 2.47 -10.62
C ILE A 106 2.75 3.88 -11.23
N GLY A 107 3.83 4.31 -11.89
CA GLY A 107 3.94 5.63 -12.52
C GLY A 107 3.93 6.82 -11.56
N HIS A 108 4.05 6.57 -10.25
CA HIS A 108 3.88 7.57 -9.19
C HIS A 108 4.95 7.45 -8.10
N GLY A 109 5.12 8.55 -7.37
CA GLY A 109 5.97 8.62 -6.20
C GLY A 109 7.43 8.97 -6.52
N TYR A 110 8.22 9.07 -5.45
CA TYR A 110 9.65 9.34 -5.50
C TYR A 110 10.37 8.41 -4.53
N ILE A 111 11.62 8.07 -4.84
CA ILE A 111 12.46 7.24 -3.98
C ILE A 111 13.40 8.16 -3.23
N ARG A 112 13.51 7.97 -1.92
CA ARG A 112 14.49 8.64 -1.07
C ARG A 112 15.33 7.61 -0.32
N GLU A 113 16.53 8.01 0.04
CA GLU A 113 17.34 7.30 1.02
C GLU A 113 16.87 7.67 2.43
N LEU A 114 16.83 6.67 3.31
CA LEU A 114 16.56 6.87 4.72
C LEU A 114 17.89 7.00 5.47
N PRO A 115 17.99 7.90 6.45
CA PRO A 115 19.21 8.07 7.21
C PRO A 115 19.56 6.79 7.98
N HIS A 116 20.85 6.47 8.05
CA HIS A 116 21.34 5.38 8.88
C HIS A 116 20.98 5.65 10.35
N ARG A 117 20.24 4.71 10.95
CA ARG A 117 20.01 4.70 12.40
C ARG A 117 21.16 4.03 13.16
N ASN A 118 21.93 3.23 12.45
CA ASN A 118 23.10 2.50 12.93
C ASN A 118 24.01 2.25 11.72
N ASP A 119 25.30 2.53 11.86
CA ASP A 119 26.29 2.40 10.77
C ASP A 119 26.52 0.94 10.34
N ASN A 120 26.11 -0.03 11.16
CA ASN A 120 26.19 -1.46 10.82
C ASN A 120 25.00 -1.97 10.03
N TRP A 121 23.98 -1.15 9.79
CA TRP A 121 22.80 -1.55 9.02
C TRP A 121 23.01 -1.25 7.55
N LYS A 122 22.45 -2.10 6.69
CA LYS A 122 22.42 -1.83 5.25
C LYS A 122 21.65 -0.54 4.96
N GLU A 123 22.06 0.15 3.91
CA GLU A 123 21.32 1.28 3.36
C GLU A 123 19.84 0.92 3.14
N GLN A 124 18.97 1.83 3.53
CA GLN A 124 17.53 1.66 3.40
C GLN A 124 16.97 2.76 2.50
N TYR A 125 16.09 2.34 1.59
CA TYR A 125 15.42 3.21 0.64
C TYR A 125 13.92 3.17 0.88
N GLU A 126 13.23 4.24 0.50
CA GLU A 126 11.78 4.34 0.62
C GLU A 126 11.18 4.95 -0.64
N LEU A 127 10.22 4.25 -1.25
CA LEU A 127 9.33 4.78 -2.28
C LEU A 127 8.14 5.45 -1.59
N CYS A 128 8.05 6.77 -1.70
CA CYS A 128 6.97 7.58 -1.14
C CYS A 128 5.96 7.98 -2.22
N VAL A 129 4.69 7.72 -1.97
CA VAL A 129 3.57 8.08 -2.84
C VAL A 129 2.70 9.11 -2.11
N THR A 130 2.50 10.26 -2.77
CA THR A 130 1.72 11.39 -2.24
C THR A 130 0.23 11.25 -2.58
N ALA A 131 -0.60 12.15 -2.04
CA ALA A 131 -2.05 12.15 -2.22
C ALA A 131 -2.52 11.94 -3.67
N ASN A 132 -1.83 12.51 -4.68
CA ASN A 132 -2.22 12.31 -6.08
C ASN A 132 -2.04 10.86 -6.54
N GLY A 133 -0.90 10.23 -6.22
CA GLY A 133 -0.70 8.82 -6.54
C GLY A 133 -1.62 7.92 -5.73
N ILE A 134 -1.89 8.26 -4.46
CA ILE A 134 -2.81 7.52 -3.60
C ILE A 134 -4.23 7.47 -4.21
N ARG A 135 -4.73 8.58 -4.78
CA ARG A 135 -6.03 8.62 -5.46
C ARG A 135 -6.14 7.62 -6.61
N ASN A 136 -5.02 7.38 -7.31
CA ASN A 136 -4.99 6.49 -8.47
C ASN A 136 -4.68 5.04 -8.08
N ILE A 137 -3.96 4.81 -6.99
CA ILE A 137 -3.46 3.48 -6.61
C ILE A 137 -4.41 2.79 -5.63
N VAL A 138 -4.73 3.46 -4.51
CA VAL A 138 -5.37 2.79 -3.37
C VAL A 138 -6.78 2.24 -3.70
N PRO A 139 -7.64 2.94 -4.45
CA PRO A 139 -8.94 2.37 -4.85
C PRO A 139 -8.83 1.08 -5.68
N ASN A 140 -7.78 0.96 -6.50
CA ASN A 140 -7.58 -0.19 -7.38
C ASN A 140 -7.03 -1.42 -6.64
N ILE A 141 -6.20 -1.22 -5.62
CA ILE A 141 -5.68 -2.32 -4.80
C ILE A 141 -6.62 -2.70 -3.66
N LEU A 142 -7.54 -1.81 -3.27
CA LEU A 142 -8.42 -2.00 -2.11
C LEU A 142 -9.17 -3.34 -2.11
N PRO A 143 -9.72 -3.85 -3.24
CA PRO A 143 -10.39 -5.15 -3.27
C PRO A 143 -9.47 -6.34 -2.92
N PHE A 144 -8.16 -6.19 -3.06
CA PHE A 144 -7.16 -7.25 -2.89
C PHE A 144 -6.34 -7.11 -1.60
N LEU A 145 -6.42 -5.98 -0.90
CA LEU A 145 -5.77 -5.80 0.40
C LEU A 145 -6.44 -6.67 1.46
N VAL A 146 -5.62 -7.39 2.22
CA VAL A 146 -6.02 -8.26 3.33
C VAL A 146 -5.68 -7.59 4.66
N ILE A 147 -4.40 -7.30 4.89
CA ILE A 147 -3.91 -6.87 6.19
C ILE A 147 -4.19 -5.38 6.41
N LYS A 148 -3.89 -4.54 5.41
CA LYS A 148 -3.95 -3.08 5.54
C LYS A 148 -5.24 -2.46 4.97
N ARG A 149 -6.28 -3.26 4.79
CA ARG A 149 -7.55 -2.82 4.19
C ARG A 149 -8.21 -1.67 4.96
N GLN A 150 -8.22 -1.73 6.30
CA GLN A 150 -8.82 -0.67 7.12
C GLN A 150 -8.04 0.64 7.02
N GLN A 151 -6.72 0.58 7.03
CA GLN A 151 -5.85 1.73 6.82
C GLN A 151 -6.07 2.34 5.43
N ALA A 152 -6.25 1.52 4.40
CA ALA A 152 -6.50 1.99 3.04
C ALA A 152 -7.81 2.79 2.92
N LEU A 153 -8.89 2.31 3.54
CA LEU A 153 -10.17 3.03 3.59
C LEU A 153 -10.02 4.41 4.25
N LEU A 154 -9.35 4.45 5.40
CA LEU A 154 -9.08 5.68 6.15
C LEU A 154 -8.20 6.66 5.35
N ILE A 155 -7.22 6.14 4.59
CA ILE A 155 -6.36 6.97 3.74
C ILE A 155 -7.13 7.56 2.56
N ILE A 156 -8.04 6.82 1.93
CA ILE A 156 -8.91 7.35 0.86
C ILE A 156 -9.72 8.54 1.40
N GLU A 157 -10.34 8.39 2.57
CA GLU A 157 -11.10 9.47 3.21
C GLU A 157 -10.21 10.69 3.51
N ALA A 158 -9.02 10.47 4.08
CA ALA A 158 -8.09 11.55 4.37
C ALA A 158 -7.61 12.30 3.11
N VAL A 159 -7.42 11.59 1.99
CA VAL A 159 -7.04 12.17 0.70
C VAL A 159 -8.15 13.02 0.09
N GLU A 160 -9.41 12.64 0.30
CA GLU A 160 -10.56 13.45 -0.09
C GLU A 160 -10.65 14.73 0.74
N LEU A 161 -10.55 14.63 2.07
CA LEU A 161 -10.60 15.77 2.99
C LEU A 161 -9.49 16.79 2.72
N THR A 162 -8.25 16.31 2.57
CA THR A 162 -7.12 17.19 2.22
C THR A 162 -7.27 17.82 0.83
N GLY A 163 -7.89 17.11 -0.11
CA GLY A 163 -8.26 17.66 -1.42
C GLY A 163 -9.28 18.79 -1.32
N LYS A 164 -10.33 18.63 -0.51
CA LYS A 164 -11.34 19.67 -0.23
C LYS A 164 -10.69 20.91 0.38
N ILE A 165 -9.86 20.74 1.41
CA ILE A 165 -9.12 21.85 2.04
C ILE A 165 -8.22 22.57 1.02
N GLY A 166 -7.47 21.82 0.21
CA GLY A 166 -6.56 22.39 -0.80
C GLY A 166 -7.27 23.20 -1.88
N LYS A 167 -8.45 22.73 -2.31
CA LYS A 167 -9.28 23.40 -3.32
C LYS A 167 -10.06 24.60 -2.79
N THR A 168 -10.22 24.75 -1.48
CA THR A 168 -10.89 25.93 -0.90
C THR A 168 -10.10 27.20 -1.24
N PRO A 169 -10.70 28.21 -1.89
CA PRO A 169 -10.06 29.48 -2.20
C PRO A 169 -9.57 30.22 -0.94
N PRO A 170 -8.45 30.95 -0.98
CA PRO A 170 -7.88 31.60 0.22
C PRO A 170 -8.87 32.45 1.03
N HIS A 171 -9.73 33.23 0.36
CA HIS A 171 -10.73 34.10 1.01
C HIS A 171 -11.85 33.33 1.73
N LEU A 172 -12.01 32.03 1.45
CA LEU A 172 -12.99 31.15 2.12
C LEU A 172 -12.35 30.24 3.18
N ARG A 173 -11.05 30.34 3.41
CA ARG A 173 -10.34 29.50 4.39
C ARG A 173 -10.47 30.04 5.82
N THR A 174 -11.70 30.27 6.27
CA THR A 174 -11.97 30.61 7.66
C THR A 174 -11.77 29.38 8.57
N VAL A 175 -11.48 29.64 9.85
CA VAL A 175 -11.27 28.56 10.84
C VAL A 175 -12.53 27.73 10.95
N GLU A 176 -13.69 28.38 11.11
CA GLU A 176 -14.99 27.75 11.32
C GLU A 176 -15.35 26.81 10.17
N ARG A 177 -15.05 27.21 8.93
CA ARG A 177 -15.36 26.42 7.73
C ARG A 177 -14.47 25.17 7.62
N LEU A 178 -13.19 25.29 7.95
CA LEU A 178 -12.24 24.19 7.77
C LEU A 178 -12.11 23.29 9.01
N GLN A 179 -12.52 23.78 10.19
CA GLN A 179 -12.41 23.05 11.45
C GLN A 179 -13.04 21.65 11.40
N PRO A 180 -14.22 21.43 10.80
CA PRO A 180 -14.81 20.09 10.69
C PRO A 180 -13.90 19.11 9.93
N TYR A 181 -13.25 19.56 8.85
CA TYR A 181 -12.31 18.71 8.09
C TYR A 181 -11.06 18.38 8.91
N TYR A 182 -10.53 19.34 9.67
CA TYR A 182 -9.37 19.12 10.54
C TYR A 182 -9.69 18.19 11.71
N ASN A 183 -10.86 18.33 12.33
CA ASN A 183 -11.32 17.42 13.38
C ASN A 183 -11.40 15.99 12.83
N LYS A 184 -11.97 15.82 11.62
CA LYS A 184 -12.05 14.51 11.00
C LYS A 184 -10.69 13.92 10.64
N LEU A 185 -9.77 14.74 10.12
CA LEU A 185 -8.40 14.31 9.84
C LEU A 185 -7.66 13.89 11.11
N GLU A 186 -7.88 14.56 12.24
CA GLU A 186 -7.31 14.16 13.53
C GLU A 186 -7.86 12.81 13.99
N GLU A 187 -9.18 12.57 13.90
CA GLU A 187 -9.78 11.27 14.20
C GLU A 187 -9.15 10.15 13.36
N ILE A 188 -9.02 10.38 12.04
CA ILE A 188 -8.43 9.40 11.12
C ILE A 188 -6.96 9.16 11.48
N TYR A 189 -6.20 10.22 11.75
CA TYR A 189 -4.79 10.12 12.15
C TYR A 189 -4.63 9.26 13.40
N LEU A 190 -5.45 9.47 14.43
CA LEU A 190 -5.39 8.68 15.66
C LEU A 190 -5.77 7.21 15.42
N LYS A 191 -6.80 6.94 14.61
CA LYS A 191 -7.19 5.57 14.25
C LYS A 191 -6.11 4.83 13.49
N ILE A 192 -5.53 5.46 12.47
CA ILE A 192 -4.41 4.88 11.72
C ILE A 192 -3.22 4.60 12.63
N LYS A 193 -2.91 5.54 13.54
CA LYS A 193 -1.82 5.37 14.50
C LYS A 193 -2.06 4.16 15.39
N GLU A 194 -3.30 3.92 15.82
CA GLU A 194 -3.69 2.74 16.59
C GLU A 194 -3.54 1.46 15.77
N LEU A 195 -4.07 1.42 14.55
CA LEU A 195 -3.99 0.26 13.65
C LEU A 195 -2.54 -0.11 13.28
N ASN A 196 -1.64 0.87 13.26
CA ASN A 196 -0.23 0.67 12.93
C ASN A 196 0.65 0.37 14.17
N ARG A 197 0.06 0.22 15.37
CA ARG A 197 0.84 -0.19 16.54
C ARG A 197 1.37 -1.60 16.32
N ARG A 198 2.63 -1.82 16.67
CA ARG A 198 3.20 -3.16 16.75
C ARG A 198 2.41 -3.96 17.79
N GLY A 199 2.17 -5.25 17.50
CA GLY A 199 1.63 -6.17 18.48
C GLY A 199 2.44 -6.14 19.77
N ARG A 200 1.76 -6.31 20.91
CA ARG A 200 2.42 -6.48 22.20
C ARG A 200 3.20 -7.79 22.25
#